data_AF-A0A161SMK9-F1
#
_entry.id   AF-A0A161SMK9-F1
#
_cell.length_a   1.000
_cell.length_b   1.000
_cell.length_c   1.000
_cell.angle_alpha   90.00
_cell.angle_beta   90.00
_cell.angle_gamma   90.00
#
_symmetry.space_group_name_H-M   'P 1'
#
loop_
_entity.id
_entity.type
_entity.pdbx_description
1 polymer ?
#
loop_
_entity_poly.entity_id
_entity_poly.type
_entity_poly.pdbx_seq_one_letter_code
_entity_poly.pdbx_strand_id
1 'polypeptide(L)' 'MLKLNTNHFQALNEYVYNIQLAIHATAAATYIIKNDVVVNEWYSGRHDFSEDSRPVNPKSQFNVGSSQVILIKYLA' A
#
# COMPACT_ATOMS: atom_id res chain seq x y z
N MET A 1 18.64 -14.08 8.86
CA MET A 1 17.56 -13.45 8.08
C MET A 1 16.36 -13.31 9.02
N LEU A 2 16.09 -12.09 9.51
CA LEU A 2 15.01 -11.84 10.48
C LEU A 2 13.66 -11.97 9.77
N LYS A 3 12.82 -12.92 10.19
CA LYS A 3 11.42 -13.00 9.77
C LYS A 3 10.67 -11.84 10.41
N LEU A 4 10.31 -10.83 9.60
CA LEU A 4 9.34 -9.81 10.00
C LEU A 4 8.03 -10.52 10.34
N ASN A 5 7.51 -10.29 11.54
CA ASN A 5 6.18 -10.77 11.97
C ASN A 5 5.12 -10.06 11.11
N THR A 6 4.76 -10.68 9.99
CA THR A 6 3.83 -10.16 8.98
C THR A 6 2.42 -9.86 9.51
N ASN A 7 2.08 -10.30 10.72
CA ASN A 7 0.74 -10.14 11.30
C ASN A 7 0.53 -8.83 12.05
N HIS A 8 1.58 -8.10 12.48
CA HIS A 8 1.38 -6.91 13.32
C HIS A 8 0.60 -5.80 12.60
N PHE A 9 0.81 -5.67 11.30
CA PHE A 9 0.16 -4.66 10.45
C PHE A 9 -0.94 -5.25 9.55
N GLN A 10 -1.30 -6.52 9.73
CA GLN A 10 -2.29 -7.18 8.89
C GLN A 10 -3.66 -6.48 8.97
N ALA A 11 -4.13 -6.17 10.19
CA ALA A 11 -5.41 -5.46 10.37
C ALA A 11 -5.42 -4.08 9.69
N LEU A 12 -4.28 -3.37 9.67
CA LEU A 12 -4.14 -2.10 8.95
C LEU A 12 -4.18 -2.31 7.44
N ASN A 13 -3.45 -3.30 6.92
CA ASN A 13 -3.43 -3.61 5.50
C ASN A 13 -4.83 -4.04 5.00
N GLU A 14 -5.53 -4.86 5.78
CA GLU A 14 -6.92 -5.27 5.52
C GLU A 14 -7.88 -4.08 5.57
N TYR A 15 -7.74 -3.19 6.55
CA TYR A 15 -8.53 -1.97 6.61
C TYR A 15 -8.34 -1.12 5.35
N VAL A 16 -7.09 -0.88 4.96
CA VAL A 16 -6.76 -0.08 3.76
C VAL A 16 -7.29 -0.75 2.49
N TYR A 17 -7.19 -2.07 2.39
CA TYR A 17 -7.80 -2.84 1.30
C TYR A 17 -9.32 -2.67 1.24
N ASN A 18 -10.00 -2.75 2.39
CA ASN A 18 -11.45 -2.59 2.45
C ASN A 18 -11.88 -1.17 2.04
N ILE A 19 -11.12 -0.14 2.42
CA ILE A 19 -11.37 1.24 1.96
C ILE A 19 -11.11 1.36 0.45
N GLN A 20 -10.04 0.75 -0.07
CA GLN A 20 -9.76 0.71 -1.51
C GLN A 20 -10.97 0.18 -2.29
N LEU A 21 -11.55 -0.93 -1.83
CA LEU A 21 -12.76 -1.52 -2.43
C LEU A 21 -13.97 -0.59 -2.28
N ALA A 22 -14.18 0.01 -1.11
CA ALA A 22 -15.33 0.85 -0.82
C ALA A 22 -15.37 2.14 -1.68
N ILE A 23 -14.22 2.70 -2.02
CA ILE A 23 -14.12 3.92 -2.84
C ILE A 23 -13.82 3.63 -4.32
N HIS A 24 -13.76 2.35 -4.71
CA HIS A 24 -13.39 1.90 -6.05
C HIS A 24 -12.03 2.46 -6.53
N ALA A 25 -11.06 2.58 -5.63
CA ALA A 25 -9.69 2.98 -5.97
C ALA A 25 -8.96 1.85 -6.71
N THR A 26 -8.13 2.21 -7.69
CA THR A 26 -7.38 1.25 -8.51
C THR A 26 -6.23 0.59 -7.74
N ALA A 27 -5.70 1.29 -6.74
CA ALA A 27 -4.57 0.84 -5.95
C ALA A 27 -4.57 1.34 -4.51
N ALA A 28 -3.87 0.62 -3.65
CA ALA A 28 -3.55 1.04 -2.30
C ALA A 28 -2.16 0.58 -1.87
N ALA A 29 -1.52 1.36 -1.02
CA ALA A 29 -0.20 1.05 -0.47
C ALA A 29 -0.06 1.55 0.97
N THR A 30 0.61 0.75 1.79
CA THR A 30 1.01 1.12 3.15
C THR A 30 2.52 0.98 3.31
N TYR A 31 3.15 2.04 3.82
CA TYR A 31 4.59 2.10 4.03
C TYR A 31 4.89 2.74 5.38
N ILE A 32 5.47 1.97 6.30
CA ILE A 32 5.73 2.40 7.67
C ILE A 32 7.21 2.31 7.95
N ILE A 33 7.78 3.44 8.34
CA ILE A 33 9.16 3.55 8.82
C ILE A 33 9.11 3.82 10.31
N LYS A 34 9.89 3.06 11.08
CA LYS A 34 10.10 3.27 12.52
C LYS A 34 11.58 3.16 12.81
N ASN A 35 12.15 4.16 13.50
CA ASN A 35 13.58 4.21 13.81
C ASN A 35 14.46 4.00 12.56
N ASP A 36 14.14 4.68 11.46
CA ASP A 36 14.80 4.57 10.15
C ASP A 36 14.76 3.17 9.49
N VAL A 37 13.99 2.24 10.05
CA VAL A 37 13.79 0.90 9.48
C VAL A 37 12.37 0.76 8.93
N VAL A 38 12.27 0.18 7.73
CA VAL A 38 10.97 -0.19 7.14
C VAL A 38 10.40 -1.37 7.91
N VAL A 39 9.30 -1.14 8.61
CA VAL A 39 8.63 -2.17 9.44
C VAL A 39 7.37 -2.73 8.78
N ASN A 40 6.83 -2.06 7.76
CA ASN A 40 5.75 -2.56 6.92
C ASN A 40 5.84 -1.96 5.52
N GLU A 41 5.71 -2.82 4.52
CA GLU A 41 5.63 -2.45 3.11
C GLU A 41 4.62 -3.38 2.45
N TRP A 42 3.49 -2.81 2.02
CA TRP A 42 2.39 -3.58 1.43
C TRP A 42 1.72 -2.79 0.30
N TYR A 43 1.30 -3.53 -0.71
CA TYR A 43 0.74 -3.00 -1.95
C TYR A 43 -0.46 -3.83 -2.38
N SER A 44 -1.47 -3.17 -2.95
CA SER A 44 -2.66 -3.77 -3.54
C SER A 44 -3.08 -3.01 -4.79
N GLY A 45 -3.70 -3.73 -5.73
CA GLY A 45 -4.26 -3.17 -6.96
C GLY A 45 -3.22 -2.95 -8.07
N ARG A 46 -3.58 -2.09 -9.02
CA ARG A 46 -2.83 -1.86 -10.26
C ARG A 46 -2.86 -0.38 -10.65
N HIS A 47 -1.97 0.04 -11.53
CA HIS A 47 -1.85 1.45 -11.95
C HIS A 47 -3.05 1.96 -12.77
N ASP A 48 -3.87 1.08 -13.33
CA ASP A 48 -5.07 1.42 -14.11
C ASP A 48 -6.13 0.30 -14.01
N PHE A 49 -7.38 0.57 -14.42
CA PHE A 49 -8.49 -0.40 -14.43
C PHE A 49 -8.36 -1.48 -15.52
N SER A 50 -7.47 -1.30 -16.49
CA SER A 50 -7.18 -2.31 -17.51
C SER A 50 -6.54 -3.56 -16.91
N GLU A 51 -6.94 -4.75 -17.38
CA GLU A 51 -6.32 -6.03 -17.00
C GLU A 51 -4.84 -6.14 -17.40
N ASP A 52 -4.38 -5.31 -18.34
CA ASP A 52 -2.99 -5.23 -18.77
C ASP A 52 -2.17 -4.24 -17.92
N SER A 53 -2.82 -3.51 -17.00
CA SER A 53 -2.14 -2.47 -16.24
C SER A 53 -1.12 -3.05 -15.27
N ARG A 54 -0.02 -2.32 -15.04
CA ARG A 54 1.09 -2.83 -14.22
C ARG A 54 0.64 -2.99 -12.77
N PRO A 55 0.95 -4.13 -12.10
CA PRO A 55 0.69 -4.27 -10.67
C PRO A 55 1.54 -3.28 -9.87
N VAL A 56 0.99 -2.83 -8.75
CA VAL A 56 1.73 -1.97 -7.82
C VAL A 56 2.87 -2.75 -7.18
N ASN A 57 4.03 -2.10 -7.09
CA ASN A 57 5.28 -2.69 -6.59
C ASN A 57 6.13 -1.61 -5.91
N PRO A 58 7.24 -1.96 -5.23
CA PRO A 58 8.11 -1.00 -4.53
C PRO A 58 8.67 0.15 -5.40
N LYS A 59 8.77 -0.06 -6.72
CA LYS A 59 9.24 0.96 -7.67
C LYS A 59 8.10 1.79 -8.26
N SER A 60 6.88 1.62 -7.77
CA SER A 60 5.72 2.38 -8.23
C SER A 60 5.76 3.79 -7.65
N GLN A 61 5.77 4.77 -8.55
CA GLN A 61 5.63 6.16 -8.18
C GLN A 61 4.17 6.55 -8.44
N PHE A 62 3.54 7.16 -7.44
CA PHE A 62 2.18 7.67 -7.54
C PHE A 62 2.18 9.16 -7.25
N ASN A 63 1.30 9.89 -7.91
CA ASN A 63 1.05 11.27 -7.55
C ASN A 63 0.28 11.30 -6.22
N VAL A 64 0.81 12.00 -5.22
CA VAL A 64 0.24 12.05 -3.85
C VAL A 64 -1.16 12.65 -3.82
N GLY A 65 -1.52 13.47 -4.82
CA GLY A 65 -2.86 14.04 -4.97
C GLY A 65 -3.84 13.21 -5.82
N SER A 66 -3.49 11.99 -6.21
CA SER A 66 -4.39 11.15 -7.02
C SER A 66 -5.52 10.58 -6.17
N SER A 67 -6.77 10.77 -6.60
CA SER A 67 -7.94 10.13 -5.99
C SER A 67 -8.01 8.62 -6.23
N GLN A 68 -7.16 8.09 -7.13
CA GLN A 68 -7.19 6.69 -7.55
C GLN A 68 -6.29 5.79 -6.66
N VAL A 69 -5.48 6.37 -5.78
CA VAL A 69 -4.48 5.65 -5.00
C VAL A 69 -4.54 6.06 -3.54
N ILE A 70 -4.70 5.08 -2.65
CA ILE A 70 -4.59 5.30 -1.21
C ILE A 70 -3.13 5.09 -0.81
N LEU A 71 -2.48 6.14 -0.30
CA LEU A 71 -1.10 6.08 0.21
C LEU A 71 -1.07 6.42 1.69
N ILE A 72 -0.65 5.47 2.52
CA ILE A 72 -0.32 5.73 3.93
C ILE A 72 1.18 5.64 4.10
N LYS A 73 1.81 6.79 4.36
CA LYS A 73 3.21 6.89 4.75
C LYS A 73 3.28 7.40 6.19
N TYR A 74 3.79 6.58 7.09
CA TYR A 74 3.99 6.96 8.50
C TYR A 74 5.47 6.97 8.83
N LEU A 75 5.93 8.10 9.39
CA LEU A 75 7.26 8.31 9.92
C LEU A 75 7.13 8.34 11.45
N ALA A 76 7.61 7.29 12.11
CA ALA A 76 7.58 7.13 13.57
C ALA A 76 8.98 7.32 14.18
#